data_AF-A0A6A6ML54-F1
#
_entry.id   AF-A0A6A6ML54-F1
#
_cell.length_a   1.000
_cell.length_b   1.000
_cell.length_c   1.000
_cell.angle_alpha   90.00
_cell.angle_beta   90.00
_cell.angle_gamma   90.00
#
_symmetry.space_group_name_H-M   'P 1'
#
loop_
_entity.id
_entity.type
_entity.pdbx_description
1 polymer ?
#
loop_
_entity_poly.entity_id
_entity_poly.type
_entity_poly.pdbx_seq_one_letter_code
_entity_poly.pdbx_strand_id
1 'polypeptide(L)'
;MRRRAADYRRRLEGSYRSGSGRFLGCLDCRASLFVFHHHHHEDQLKQPIQENHAREEPVNHEGLNFTNEILSATSFARQLAEQMTLAKAYVIIAKEHNNLHLAWELSKQIRSCQLLLSKAAMRGEPITQEEAEPIISSLSFLIFKAQDAHYDVATTIMTMKSHIQALEERANAATVQSTMFGQLVAEALPKSLHCLKVKLTTDWLKKLPLQDLAEEKRNSPRVVDNNLYHFCIFSDNVLATSVVVNSTISNADHPKQLVFHIVTNGISYGAMQAWFLSNDFKGATIEVQNVEEFSWLNASYAPVVKQLHDEDSRFIIFQEQNADQTLWKLGTLPPALLAFYGLTEPLDRRWHVLGLGYDMNIDNRLIESAAVIHFNGNMKPWLKLAIGRYKPLWERYINQSHPYFKIVS
;
A
#
# COMPACT_ATOMS: atom_id res chain seq x y z
N MET A 1 48.38 -36.77 -3.79
CA MET A 1 47.60 -37.91 -3.29
C MET A 1 46.17 -37.80 -3.79
N ARG A 2 45.77 -38.71 -4.70
CA ARG A 2 44.38 -38.88 -5.15
C ARG A 2 43.61 -39.70 -4.10
N ARG A 3 42.36 -39.33 -3.81
CA ARG A 3 41.32 -40.32 -3.48
C ARG A 3 40.02 -39.93 -4.20
N ARG A 4 39.56 -40.86 -5.05
CA ARG A 4 38.26 -40.87 -5.72
C ARG A 4 37.20 -41.48 -4.79
N ALA A 5 35.99 -40.94 -4.92
CA ALA A 5 34.65 -41.54 -5.06
C ALA A 5 34.25 -42.84 -4.34
N ALA A 6 33.00 -42.82 -3.87
CA ALA A 6 32.07 -43.94 -3.98
C ALA A 6 30.82 -43.48 -4.75
N ASP A 7 30.57 -44.16 -5.87
CA ASP A 7 29.38 -44.12 -6.74
C ASP A 7 28.21 -44.95 -6.17
N TYR A 8 27.07 -44.86 -6.87
CA TYR A 8 25.82 -45.68 -6.87
C TYR A 8 24.64 -45.10 -6.05
N ARG A 9 23.43 -44.82 -6.61
CA ARG A 9 22.68 -45.34 -7.78
C ARG A 9 21.71 -44.30 -8.38
N ARG A 10 21.82 -44.17 -9.72
CA ARG A 10 20.81 -44.23 -10.82
C ARG A 10 19.40 -43.59 -10.75
N ARG A 11 19.15 -42.84 -11.83
CA ARG A 11 17.92 -42.37 -12.51
C ARG A 11 16.72 -43.32 -12.51
N LEU A 12 15.53 -42.71 -12.56
CA LEU A 12 14.45 -43.10 -13.48
C LEU A 12 13.95 -41.86 -14.24
N GLU A 13 14.21 -41.84 -15.54
CA GLU A 13 13.51 -41.03 -16.52
C GLU A 13 12.12 -41.62 -16.74
N GLY A 14 11.09 -40.77 -16.76
CA GLY A 14 9.72 -41.12 -17.12
C GLY A 14 9.11 -40.00 -17.93
N SER A 15 9.23 -40.12 -19.25
CA SER A 15 8.35 -39.45 -20.22
C SER A 15 6.89 -39.84 -19.95
N TYR A 16 5.92 -38.91 -20.08
CA TYR A 16 4.64 -39.13 -20.78
C TYR A 16 3.75 -37.86 -20.84
N ARG A 17 3.54 -37.40 -22.07
CA ARG A 17 2.24 -37.08 -22.74
C ARG A 17 1.19 -36.17 -22.09
N SER A 18 0.96 -35.06 -22.81
CA SER A 18 -0.32 -34.50 -23.28
C SER A 18 -1.59 -35.33 -22.98
N GLY A 19 -2.55 -34.68 -22.34
CA GLY A 19 -3.92 -35.15 -22.16
C GLY A 19 -4.86 -34.00 -21.82
N SER A 20 -5.61 -33.54 -22.81
CA SER A 20 -6.76 -32.66 -22.69
C SER A 20 -7.88 -33.35 -21.91
N GLY A 21 -8.41 -32.67 -20.88
CA GLY A 21 -9.54 -33.15 -20.08
C GLY A 21 -10.34 -31.99 -19.52
N ARG A 22 -11.47 -31.70 -20.17
CA ARG A 22 -12.53 -30.80 -19.67
C ARG A 22 -13.11 -31.40 -18.38
N PHE A 23 -13.22 -30.60 -17.32
CA PHE A 23 -14.25 -30.80 -16.30
C PHE A 23 -14.97 -29.47 -16.04
N LEU A 24 -16.22 -29.48 -16.48
CA LEU A 24 -17.28 -28.53 -16.20
C LEU A 24 -17.94 -28.99 -14.88
N GLY A 25 -18.18 -28.08 -13.94
CA GLY A 25 -18.87 -28.44 -12.69
C GLY A 25 -18.99 -27.29 -11.70
N CYS A 26 -20.12 -26.59 -11.81
CA CYS A 26 -20.78 -25.67 -10.88
C CYS A 26 -20.19 -25.47 -9.47
N LEU A 27 -19.98 -24.21 -9.09
CA LEU A 27 -20.18 -23.79 -7.70
C LEU A 27 -20.98 -22.47 -7.68
N ASP A 28 -22.20 -22.62 -7.19
CA ASP A 28 -23.17 -21.58 -6.88
C ASP A 28 -22.66 -20.57 -5.85
N CYS A 29 -23.09 -19.32 -6.09
CA CYS A 29 -23.41 -18.27 -5.15
C CYS A 29 -23.30 -18.61 -3.65
N ARG A 30 -22.46 -17.83 -2.94
CA ARG A 30 -22.88 -17.19 -1.67
C ARG A 30 -22.00 -15.97 -1.38
N ALA A 31 -22.57 -14.81 -1.71
CA ALA A 31 -22.15 -13.52 -1.17
C ALA A 31 -22.30 -13.54 0.36
N SER A 32 -21.24 -13.21 1.08
CA SER A 32 -21.32 -12.76 2.47
C SER A 32 -20.74 -11.35 2.52
N LEU A 33 -21.64 -10.37 2.54
CA LEU A 33 -21.35 -8.99 2.92
C LEU A 33 -20.89 -8.99 4.39
N PHE A 34 -19.62 -8.69 4.62
CA PHE A 34 -19.13 -8.25 5.93
C PHE A 34 -18.96 -6.74 5.88
N VAL A 35 -19.92 -6.04 6.49
CA VAL A 35 -19.82 -4.60 6.77
C VAL A 35 -19.11 -4.46 8.12
N PHE A 36 -17.82 -4.14 8.10
CA PHE A 36 -17.11 -3.58 9.25
C PHE A 36 -17.39 -2.09 9.28
N HIS A 37 -18.19 -1.63 10.24
CA HIS A 37 -18.26 -0.21 10.59
C HIS A 37 -17.42 0.00 11.86
N HIS A 38 -16.15 0.33 11.64
CA HIS A 38 -15.27 0.85 12.67
C HIS A 38 -15.27 2.36 12.48
N HIS A 39 -15.95 3.10 13.35
CA HIS A 39 -15.80 4.55 13.43
C HIS A 39 -14.98 4.87 14.68
N HIS A 40 -13.70 5.13 14.44
CA HIS A 40 -12.89 6.05 15.23
C HIS A 40 -13.52 7.44 15.09
N HIS A 41 -13.66 8.18 16.18
CA HIS A 41 -13.71 9.63 16.11
C HIS A 41 -12.70 10.22 17.09
N GLU A 42 -11.74 10.93 16.50
CA GLU A 42 -10.75 11.80 17.13
C GLU A 42 -11.41 13.01 17.81
N ASP A 43 -10.74 13.47 18.85
CA ASP A 43 -10.83 14.79 19.45
C ASP A 43 -10.88 15.92 18.39
N GLN A 44 -11.91 16.76 18.45
CA GLN A 44 -11.78 18.16 18.05
C GLN A 44 -12.49 19.08 19.06
N LEU A 45 -11.69 19.93 19.67
CA LEU A 45 -12.10 21.13 20.40
C LEU A 45 -13.05 22.00 19.56
N LYS A 46 -14.17 22.40 20.14
CA LYS A 46 -14.82 23.69 19.86
C LYS A 46 -15.14 24.40 21.19
N GLN A 47 -14.74 25.67 21.25
CA GLN A 47 -14.97 26.62 22.35
C GLN A 47 -16.43 27.11 22.42
N PRO A 48 -16.84 27.74 23.55
CA PRO A 48 -18.23 27.78 23.99
C PRO A 48 -19.02 28.95 23.41
N ILE A 49 -20.32 28.74 23.20
CA ILE A 49 -21.31 29.81 23.09
C ILE A 49 -22.32 29.61 24.21
N GLN A 50 -22.52 30.68 24.96
CA GLN A 50 -23.29 30.77 26.20
C GLN A 50 -24.76 31.13 25.90
N GLU A 51 -25.64 30.46 26.67
CA GLU A 51 -27.00 30.82 27.09
C GLU A 51 -28.19 30.85 26.11
N ASN A 52 -29.19 30.01 26.39
CA ASN A 52 -30.35 30.50 27.14
C ASN A 52 -31.20 29.38 27.79
N HIS A 53 -31.70 29.71 28.97
CA HIS A 53 -32.44 28.87 29.92
C HIS A 53 -33.78 28.33 29.40
N ALA A 54 -34.04 27.06 29.68
CA ALA A 54 -35.35 26.59 30.13
C ALA A 54 -35.13 25.60 31.30
N ARG A 55 -35.76 25.90 32.43
CA ARG A 55 -35.72 25.08 33.65
C ARG A 55 -36.49 23.78 33.40
N GLU A 56 -35.81 22.65 33.54
CA GLU A 56 -36.43 21.38 33.95
C GLU A 56 -35.63 20.85 35.15
N GLU A 57 -36.36 20.46 36.19
CA GLU A 57 -35.83 19.96 37.46
C GLU A 57 -34.97 18.69 37.26
N PRO A 58 -33.94 18.44 38.09
CA PRO A 58 -33.06 17.30 37.89
C PRO A 58 -33.74 16.03 38.42
N VAL A 59 -34.33 15.23 37.52
CA VAL A 59 -34.54 13.81 37.81
C VAL A 59 -33.20 13.12 37.58
N ASN A 60 -32.52 12.83 38.69
CA ASN A 60 -31.26 12.10 38.70
C ASN A 60 -31.50 10.64 38.30
N HIS A 61 -31.54 10.35 37.00
CA HIS A 61 -31.29 9.00 36.51
C HIS A 61 -29.79 8.90 36.21
N GLU A 62 -29.01 8.46 37.19
CA GLU A 62 -27.70 7.84 36.93
C GLU A 62 -27.94 6.62 36.04
N GLY A 63 -27.96 6.82 34.72
CA GLY A 63 -28.00 5.72 33.77
C GLY A 63 -26.79 4.83 33.99
N LEU A 64 -27.01 3.54 34.25
CA LEU A 64 -25.93 2.58 34.41
C LEU A 64 -25.06 2.58 33.15
N ASN A 65 -23.78 2.86 33.32
CA ASN A 65 -22.81 2.69 32.25
C ASN A 65 -22.60 1.19 32.03
N PHE A 66 -23.28 0.63 31.03
CA PHE A 66 -23.22 -0.79 30.67
C PHE A 66 -21.79 -1.31 30.44
N THR A 67 -20.86 -0.42 30.04
CA THR A 67 -19.43 -0.75 29.94
C THR A 67 -18.82 -1.08 31.31
N ASN A 68 -19.20 -0.36 32.38
CA ASN A 68 -18.77 -0.66 33.74
C ASN A 68 -19.42 -1.95 34.28
N GLU A 69 -20.65 -2.26 33.86
CA GLU A 69 -21.31 -3.52 34.23
C GLU A 69 -20.60 -4.73 33.61
N ILE A 70 -20.20 -4.66 32.34
CA ILE A 70 -19.38 -5.70 31.67
C ILE A 70 -17.97 -5.84 32.29
N LEU A 71 -17.48 -4.83 33.00
CA LEU A 71 -16.18 -4.87 33.67
C LEU A 71 -16.28 -5.27 35.15
N SER A 72 -17.48 -5.22 35.73
CA SER A 72 -17.72 -5.59 37.12
C SER A 72 -17.68 -7.11 37.32
N ALA A 73 -16.88 -7.57 38.29
CA ALA A 73 -16.67 -8.99 38.57
C ALA A 73 -17.92 -9.73 39.10
N THR A 74 -18.91 -9.00 39.61
CA THR A 74 -20.11 -9.56 40.25
C THR A 74 -21.36 -9.41 39.38
N SER A 75 -21.26 -8.92 38.15
CA SER A 75 -22.42 -8.70 37.29
C SER A 75 -22.78 -9.94 36.48
N PHE A 76 -24.08 -10.16 36.29
CA PHE A 76 -24.57 -11.20 35.39
C PHE A 76 -24.22 -10.88 33.93
N ALA A 77 -24.10 -9.61 33.56
CA ALA A 77 -23.65 -9.18 32.23
C ALA A 77 -22.23 -9.67 31.91
N ARG A 78 -21.30 -9.55 32.87
CA ARG A 78 -19.93 -10.09 32.77
C ARG A 78 -19.96 -11.61 32.60
N GLN A 79 -20.67 -12.31 33.50
CA GLN A 79 -20.75 -13.76 33.51
C GLN A 79 -21.32 -14.32 32.19
N LEU A 80 -22.39 -13.71 31.68
CA LEU A 80 -22.99 -14.05 30.38
C LEU A 80 -22.02 -13.80 29.23
N ALA A 81 -21.27 -12.69 29.25
CA ALA A 81 -20.28 -12.38 28.21
C ALA A 81 -19.12 -13.39 28.18
N GLU A 82 -18.63 -13.83 29.35
CA GLU A 82 -17.58 -14.85 29.46
C GLU A 82 -18.05 -16.23 29.00
N GLN A 83 -19.22 -16.67 29.47
CA GLN A 83 -19.84 -17.94 29.05
C GLN A 83 -20.15 -17.96 27.55
N MET A 84 -20.61 -16.83 27.00
CA MET A 84 -20.82 -16.68 25.55
C MET A 84 -19.51 -16.79 24.76
N THR A 85 -18.42 -16.21 25.27
CA THR A 85 -17.10 -16.28 24.62
C THR A 85 -16.60 -17.72 24.57
N LEU A 86 -16.74 -18.45 25.68
CA LEU A 86 -16.40 -19.87 25.75
C LEU A 86 -17.30 -20.72 24.84
N ALA A 87 -18.61 -20.46 24.82
CA ALA A 87 -19.55 -21.14 23.92
C ALA A 87 -19.22 -20.94 22.44
N LYS A 88 -18.77 -19.74 22.04
CA LYS A 88 -18.33 -19.45 20.66
C LYS A 88 -17.12 -20.29 20.25
N ALA A 89 -16.19 -20.55 21.17
CA ALA A 89 -15.07 -21.45 20.94
C ALA A 89 -15.56 -22.88 20.64
N TYR A 90 -16.43 -23.42 21.49
CA TYR A 90 -16.97 -24.77 21.33
C TYR A 90 -17.83 -24.93 20.07
N VAL A 91 -18.49 -23.87 19.57
CA VAL A 91 -19.20 -23.91 18.27
C VAL A 91 -18.24 -24.22 17.12
N ILE A 92 -17.05 -23.60 17.12
CA ILE A 92 -16.05 -23.81 16.06
C ILE A 92 -15.57 -25.25 16.10
N ILE A 93 -15.20 -25.73 17.29
CA ILE A 93 -14.67 -27.08 17.52
C ILE A 93 -15.72 -28.15 17.17
N ALA A 94 -16.96 -27.97 17.62
CA ALA A 94 -18.06 -28.89 17.31
C ALA A 94 -18.30 -29.01 15.80
N LYS A 95 -18.17 -27.91 15.03
CA LYS A 95 -18.27 -27.95 13.56
C LYS A 95 -17.13 -28.72 12.91
N GLU A 96 -15.90 -28.53 13.39
CA GLU A 96 -14.71 -29.21 12.87
C GLU A 96 -14.78 -30.72 13.10
N HIS A 97 -15.34 -31.15 14.23
CA HIS A 97 -15.58 -32.55 14.56
C HIS A 97 -16.92 -33.09 14.03
N ASN A 98 -17.56 -32.38 13.09
CA ASN A 98 -18.85 -32.75 12.49
C ASN A 98 -20.04 -32.90 13.47
N ASN A 99 -19.93 -32.40 14.70
CA ASN A 99 -21.02 -32.33 15.67
C ASN A 99 -21.86 -31.07 15.44
N LEU A 100 -22.53 -31.03 14.28
CA LEU A 100 -23.35 -29.89 13.84
C LEU A 100 -24.54 -29.63 14.78
N HIS A 101 -25.04 -30.67 15.46
CA HIS A 101 -26.13 -30.56 16.42
C HIS A 101 -25.73 -29.71 17.63
N LEU A 102 -24.62 -30.05 18.30
CA LEU A 102 -24.11 -29.29 19.43
C LEU A 102 -23.74 -27.85 19.02
N ALA A 103 -23.14 -27.68 17.84
CA ALA A 103 -22.82 -26.36 17.30
C ALA A 103 -24.09 -25.50 17.12
N TRP A 104 -25.20 -26.11 16.66
CA TRP A 104 -26.48 -25.42 16.52
C TRP A 104 -27.11 -25.06 17.87
N GLU A 105 -27.10 -25.98 18.84
CA GLU A 105 -27.62 -25.75 20.21
C GLU A 105 -26.88 -24.58 20.89
N LEU A 106 -25.55 -24.59 20.85
CA LEU A 106 -24.71 -23.51 21.35
C LEU A 106 -24.99 -22.18 20.62
N SER A 107 -25.09 -22.22 19.27
CA SER A 107 -25.38 -21.01 18.47
C SER A 107 -26.77 -20.42 18.75
N LYS A 108 -27.76 -21.26 19.11
CA LYS A 108 -29.07 -20.80 19.55
C LYS A 108 -28.97 -20.06 20.88
N GLN A 109 -28.27 -20.63 21.86
CA GLN A 109 -28.14 -20.00 23.18
C GLN A 109 -27.26 -18.75 23.17
N ILE A 110 -26.23 -18.69 22.32
CA ILE A 110 -25.45 -17.47 22.10
C ILE A 110 -26.35 -16.32 21.62
N ARG A 111 -27.29 -16.58 20.70
CA ARG A 111 -28.23 -15.56 20.23
C ARG A 111 -29.19 -15.09 21.32
N SER A 112 -29.68 -15.99 22.16
CA SER A 112 -30.49 -15.65 23.33
C SER A 112 -29.73 -14.76 24.31
N CYS A 113 -28.47 -15.09 24.59
CA CYS A 113 -27.57 -14.30 25.44
C CYS A 113 -27.30 -12.90 24.85
N GLN A 114 -27.02 -12.80 23.55
CA GLN A 114 -26.81 -11.52 22.85
C GLN A 114 -28.04 -10.63 22.92
N LEU A 115 -29.23 -11.21 22.75
CA LEU A 115 -30.49 -10.47 22.85
C LEU A 115 -30.72 -9.92 24.26
N LEU A 116 -30.42 -10.69 25.30
CA LEU A 116 -30.55 -10.24 26.69
C LEU A 116 -29.58 -9.10 27.01
N LEU A 117 -28.30 -9.25 26.63
CA LEU A 117 -27.29 -8.20 26.79
C LEU A 117 -27.67 -6.91 26.05
N SER A 118 -28.20 -7.04 24.83
CA SER A 118 -28.70 -5.91 24.04
C SER A 118 -29.90 -5.22 24.71
N LYS A 119 -30.86 -5.99 25.24
CA LYS A 119 -32.01 -5.44 25.97
C LYS A 119 -31.61 -4.70 27.24
N ALA A 120 -30.67 -5.24 28.01
CA ALA A 120 -30.16 -4.58 29.21
C ALA A 120 -29.45 -3.25 28.88
N ALA A 121 -28.60 -3.25 27.85
CA ALA A 121 -27.93 -2.04 27.37
C ALA A 121 -28.92 -0.95 26.90
N MET A 122 -30.02 -1.36 26.25
CA MET A 122 -31.07 -0.42 25.79
C MET A 122 -31.95 0.10 26.93
N ARG A 123 -32.13 -0.68 28.01
CA ARG A 123 -32.91 -0.28 29.20
C ARG A 123 -32.09 0.59 30.15
N GLY A 124 -30.77 0.47 30.16
CA GLY A 124 -29.91 1.12 31.15
C GLY A 124 -30.08 0.55 32.56
N GLU A 125 -30.56 -0.70 32.66
CA GLU A 125 -30.82 -1.42 33.90
C GLU A 125 -29.97 -2.70 33.95
N PRO A 126 -29.53 -3.13 35.14
CA PRO A 126 -28.65 -4.29 35.27
C PRO A 126 -29.44 -5.57 35.04
N ILE A 127 -28.77 -6.61 34.54
CA ILE A 127 -29.43 -7.90 34.29
C ILE A 127 -29.81 -8.54 35.62
N THR A 128 -31.09 -8.88 35.76
CA THR A 128 -31.60 -9.55 36.96
C THR A 128 -31.23 -11.04 36.97
N GLN A 129 -31.18 -11.64 38.16
CA GLN A 129 -30.92 -13.07 38.31
C GLN A 129 -31.95 -13.92 37.56
N GLU A 130 -33.23 -13.56 37.64
CA GLU A 130 -34.33 -14.29 36.97
C GLU A 130 -34.18 -14.31 35.45
N GLU A 131 -33.66 -13.22 34.86
CA GLU A 131 -33.38 -13.15 33.42
C GLU A 131 -32.11 -13.92 33.02
N ALA A 132 -31.08 -13.91 33.88
CA ALA A 132 -29.78 -14.51 33.58
C ALA A 132 -29.73 -16.03 33.81
N GLU A 133 -30.32 -16.51 34.90
CA GLU A 133 -30.28 -17.90 35.36
C GLU A 133 -30.64 -18.95 34.29
N PRO A 134 -31.72 -18.81 33.50
CA PRO A 134 -32.05 -19.82 32.49
C PRO A 134 -31.02 -19.89 31.36
N ILE A 135 -30.43 -18.74 30.97
CA ILE A 135 -29.42 -18.69 29.92
C ILE A 135 -28.09 -19.23 30.43
N ILE A 136 -27.67 -18.85 31.63
CA ILE A 136 -26.44 -19.32 32.27
C ILE A 136 -26.51 -20.84 32.47
N SER A 137 -27.62 -21.35 32.99
CA SER A 137 -27.80 -22.79 33.23
C SER A 137 -27.77 -23.58 31.93
N SER A 138 -28.44 -23.09 30.89
CA SER A 138 -28.44 -23.75 29.58
C SER A 138 -27.08 -23.72 28.89
N LEU A 139 -26.36 -22.59 28.94
CA LEU A 139 -25.00 -22.49 28.40
C LEU A 139 -24.03 -23.39 29.17
N SER A 140 -24.09 -23.40 30.50
CA SER A 140 -23.24 -24.23 31.35
C SER A 140 -23.43 -25.72 31.06
N PHE A 141 -24.68 -26.16 30.86
CA PHE A 141 -24.99 -27.53 30.48
C PHE A 141 -24.43 -27.90 29.10
N LEU A 142 -24.58 -27.02 28.09
CA LEU A 142 -24.05 -27.27 26.75
C LEU A 142 -22.52 -27.25 26.71
N ILE A 143 -21.88 -26.39 27.51
CA ILE A 143 -20.42 -26.35 27.65
C ILE A 143 -19.92 -27.63 28.33
N PHE A 144 -20.61 -28.10 29.38
CA PHE A 144 -20.29 -29.37 30.01
C PHE A 144 -20.41 -30.54 29.02
N LYS A 145 -21.49 -30.59 28.23
CA LYS A 145 -21.67 -31.59 27.14
C LYS A 145 -20.56 -31.52 26.09
N ALA A 146 -20.04 -30.32 25.81
CA ALA A 146 -18.90 -30.15 24.92
C ALA A 146 -17.59 -30.69 25.54
N GLN A 147 -17.37 -30.45 26.84
CA GLN A 147 -16.22 -30.97 27.57
C GLN A 147 -16.24 -32.49 27.70
N ASP A 148 -17.41 -33.08 27.97
CA ASP A 148 -17.65 -34.52 28.08
C ASP A 148 -17.43 -35.25 26.73
N ALA A 149 -17.67 -34.56 25.61
CA ALA A 149 -17.33 -35.04 24.27
C ALA A 149 -15.81 -35.00 23.96
N HIS A 150 -14.95 -34.90 24.98
CA HIS A 150 -13.49 -34.82 24.90
C HIS A 150 -12.94 -33.65 24.05
N TYR A 151 -13.67 -32.54 23.94
CA TYR A 151 -13.08 -31.26 23.52
C TYR A 151 -12.28 -30.67 24.68
N ASP A 152 -11.21 -31.36 25.08
CA ASP A 152 -10.37 -30.96 26.20
C ASP A 152 -9.72 -29.58 25.96
N VAL A 153 -9.26 -28.96 27.04
CA VAL A 153 -8.68 -27.61 27.00
C VAL A 153 -7.45 -27.58 26.09
N ALA A 154 -6.67 -28.67 26.02
CA ALA A 154 -5.48 -28.76 25.18
C ALA A 154 -5.81 -28.78 23.68
N THR A 155 -6.80 -29.55 23.28
CA THR A 155 -7.35 -29.64 21.91
C THR A 155 -7.95 -28.29 21.51
N THR A 156 -8.71 -27.67 22.42
CA THR A 156 -9.28 -26.33 22.24
C THR A 156 -8.19 -25.28 21.99
N ILE A 157 -7.13 -25.28 22.81
CA ILE A 157 -5.98 -24.38 22.65
C ILE A 157 -5.24 -24.65 21.34
N MET A 158 -5.04 -25.91 20.97
CA MET A 158 -4.32 -26.28 19.75
C MET A 158 -5.07 -25.87 18.49
N THR A 159 -6.39 -26.11 18.44
CA THR A 159 -7.28 -25.66 17.35
C THR A 159 -7.38 -24.13 17.28
N MET A 160 -7.50 -23.45 18.43
CA MET A 160 -7.48 -21.98 18.43
C MET A 160 -6.15 -21.43 17.92
N LYS A 161 -5.02 -22.03 18.33
CA LYS A 161 -3.69 -21.65 17.86
C LYS A 161 -3.55 -21.82 16.35
N SER A 162 -4.01 -22.94 15.79
CA SER A 162 -3.95 -23.17 14.34
C SER A 162 -4.81 -22.14 13.59
N HIS A 163 -5.97 -21.79 14.12
CA HIS A 163 -6.84 -20.76 13.53
C HIS A 163 -6.22 -19.36 13.61
N ILE A 164 -5.57 -19.00 14.72
CA ILE A 164 -4.85 -17.73 14.87
C ILE A 164 -3.71 -17.67 13.84
N GLN A 165 -2.91 -18.72 13.72
CA GLN A 165 -1.84 -18.80 12.74
C GLN A 165 -2.38 -18.68 11.31
N ALA A 166 -3.45 -19.42 10.97
CA ALA A 166 -4.06 -19.33 9.64
C ALA A 166 -4.68 -17.95 9.35
N LEU A 167 -5.18 -17.25 10.37
CA LEU A 167 -5.67 -15.87 10.25
C LEU A 167 -4.52 -14.89 10.07
N GLU A 168 -3.43 -15.06 10.81
CA GLU A 168 -2.21 -14.25 10.72
C GLU A 168 -1.56 -14.41 9.34
N GLU A 169 -1.41 -15.64 8.84
CA GLU A 169 -0.94 -15.92 7.49
C GLU A 169 -1.82 -15.27 6.42
N ARG A 170 -3.15 -15.36 6.57
CA ARG A 170 -4.09 -14.68 5.64
C ARG A 170 -3.98 -13.16 5.72
N ALA A 171 -3.83 -12.59 6.91
CA ALA A 171 -3.66 -11.15 7.09
C ALA A 171 -2.34 -10.67 6.47
N ASN A 172 -1.26 -11.44 6.64
CA ASN A 172 0.04 -11.16 6.04
C ASN A 172 -0.04 -11.25 4.51
N ALA A 173 -0.64 -12.32 3.95
CA ALA A 173 -0.84 -12.46 2.51
C ALA A 173 -1.69 -11.32 1.92
N ALA A 174 -2.78 -10.94 2.60
CA ALA A 174 -3.61 -9.81 2.20
C ALA A 174 -2.84 -8.48 2.26
N THR A 175 -1.97 -8.31 3.26
CA THR A 175 -1.10 -7.13 3.38
C THR A 175 -0.10 -7.06 2.23
N VAL A 176 0.57 -8.16 1.90
CA VAL A 176 1.52 -8.24 0.76
C VAL A 176 0.81 -7.97 -0.57
N GLN A 177 -0.38 -8.54 -0.76
CA GLN A 177 -1.19 -8.23 -1.95
C GLN A 177 -1.60 -6.76 -1.99
N SER A 178 -2.03 -6.19 -0.86
CA SER A 178 -2.40 -4.78 -0.77
C SER A 178 -1.23 -3.85 -1.11
N THR A 179 -0.02 -4.15 -0.62
CA THR A 179 1.19 -3.37 -0.96
C THR A 179 1.54 -3.49 -2.44
N MET A 180 1.45 -4.69 -3.02
CA MET A 180 1.68 -4.92 -4.45
C MET A 180 0.69 -4.12 -5.32
N PHE A 181 -0.61 -4.20 -5.02
CA PHE A 181 -1.61 -3.43 -5.75
C PHE A 181 -1.42 -1.92 -5.56
N GLY A 182 -1.07 -1.48 -4.35
CA GLY A 182 -0.74 -0.08 -4.08
C GLY A 182 0.43 0.43 -4.93
N GLN A 183 1.47 -0.39 -5.09
CA GLN A 183 2.62 -0.07 -5.95
C GLN A 183 2.24 -0.05 -7.43
N LEU A 184 1.53 -1.08 -7.92
CA LEU A 184 1.07 -1.14 -9.31
C LEU A 184 0.19 0.07 -9.67
N VAL A 185 -0.70 0.50 -8.76
CA VAL A 185 -1.54 1.68 -8.96
C VAL A 185 -0.70 2.98 -8.94
N ALA A 186 0.35 3.03 -8.12
CA ALA A 186 1.24 4.18 -8.05
C ALA A 186 2.12 4.34 -9.30
N GLU A 187 2.54 3.23 -9.88
CA GLU A 187 3.29 3.15 -11.14
C GLU A 187 2.38 3.32 -12.36
N ALA A 188 1.11 2.89 -12.27
CA ALA A 188 0.14 3.07 -13.32
C ALA A 188 -0.18 4.56 -13.54
N LEU A 189 0.09 5.04 -14.74
CA LEU A 189 -0.36 6.36 -15.17
C LEU A 189 -1.91 6.38 -15.24
N PRO A 190 -2.58 7.36 -14.61
CA PRO A 190 -4.00 7.56 -14.80
C PRO A 190 -4.37 7.65 -16.28
N LYS A 191 -5.60 7.23 -16.64
CA LYS A 191 -6.08 7.26 -18.03
C LYS A 191 -5.92 8.63 -18.68
N SER A 192 -6.11 9.70 -17.91
CA SER A 192 -5.86 11.08 -18.36
C SER A 192 -4.41 11.27 -18.82
N LEU A 193 -3.43 10.89 -18.00
CA LEU A 193 -2.01 10.99 -18.35
C LEU A 193 -1.63 10.08 -19.52
N HIS A 194 -2.28 8.92 -19.64
CA HIS A 194 -2.10 8.06 -20.78
C HIS A 194 -2.58 8.73 -22.08
N CYS A 195 -3.79 9.32 -22.08
CA CYS A 195 -4.31 10.08 -23.21
C CYS A 195 -3.39 11.25 -23.60
N LEU A 196 -2.86 11.97 -22.60
CA LEU A 196 -1.86 13.03 -22.79
C LEU A 196 -0.63 12.49 -23.54
N LYS A 197 -0.06 11.38 -23.07
CA LYS A 197 1.13 10.75 -23.68
C LYS A 197 0.87 10.31 -25.13
N VAL A 198 -0.27 9.67 -25.39
CA VAL A 198 -0.69 9.26 -26.75
C VAL A 198 -0.86 10.48 -27.67
N LYS A 199 -1.48 11.55 -27.17
CA LYS A 199 -1.68 12.79 -27.92
C LYS A 199 -0.36 13.48 -28.27
N LEU A 200 0.56 13.59 -27.30
CA LEU A 200 1.89 14.15 -27.52
C LEU A 200 2.69 13.34 -28.55
N THR A 201 2.65 12.01 -28.44
CA THR A 201 3.30 11.11 -29.40
C THR A 201 2.71 11.29 -30.81
N THR A 202 1.39 11.41 -30.90
CA THR A 202 0.71 11.67 -32.18
C THR A 202 1.14 13.00 -32.79
N ASP A 203 1.29 14.04 -31.97
CA ASP A 203 1.73 15.36 -32.41
C ASP A 203 3.21 15.36 -32.84
N TRP A 204 4.08 14.62 -32.13
CA TRP A 204 5.48 14.39 -32.53
C TRP A 204 5.61 13.72 -33.91
N LEU A 205 4.78 12.69 -34.16
CA LEU A 205 4.80 11.96 -35.43
C LEU A 205 4.25 12.77 -36.60
N LYS A 206 3.34 13.73 -36.34
CA LYS A 206 2.66 14.51 -37.38
C LYS A 206 3.36 15.82 -37.74
N LYS A 207 4.10 16.44 -36.82
CA LYS A 207 4.66 17.79 -37.00
C LYS A 207 6.14 17.71 -37.35
N LEU A 208 6.47 17.71 -38.64
CA LEU A 208 7.87 17.79 -39.12
C LEU A 208 8.69 18.92 -38.46
N PRO A 209 8.17 20.16 -38.28
CA PRO A 209 8.96 21.25 -37.68
C PRO A 209 9.43 20.98 -36.24
N LEU A 210 8.73 20.10 -35.50
CA LEU A 210 9.19 19.71 -34.16
C LEU A 210 10.43 18.81 -34.24
N GLN A 211 10.54 17.98 -35.27
CA GLN A 211 11.69 17.09 -35.45
C GLN A 211 12.93 17.91 -35.85
N ASP A 212 12.77 18.89 -36.75
CA ASP A 212 13.84 19.80 -37.13
C ASP A 212 14.36 20.59 -35.92
N LEU A 213 13.45 21.12 -35.09
CA LEU A 213 13.80 21.82 -33.85
C LEU A 213 14.49 20.90 -32.84
N ALA A 214 14.09 19.63 -32.76
CA ALA A 214 14.73 18.65 -31.89
C ALA A 214 16.20 18.45 -32.28
N GLU A 215 16.49 18.30 -33.57
CA GLU A 215 17.86 18.17 -34.07
C GLU A 215 18.68 19.45 -33.84
N GLU A 216 18.09 20.64 -34.01
CA GLU A 216 18.76 21.89 -33.68
C GLU A 216 19.15 21.97 -32.19
N LYS A 217 18.21 21.60 -31.29
CA LYS A 217 18.43 21.61 -29.84
C LYS A 217 19.46 20.59 -29.41
N ARG A 218 19.44 19.39 -30.01
CA ARG A 218 20.40 18.32 -29.77
C ARG A 218 21.82 18.73 -30.15
N ASN A 219 21.96 19.48 -31.25
CA ASN A 219 23.25 19.97 -31.74
C ASN A 219 23.69 21.30 -31.08
N SER A 220 22.97 21.78 -30.07
CA SER A 220 23.34 23.01 -29.38
C SER A 220 24.66 22.82 -28.61
N PRO A 221 25.64 23.74 -28.74
CA PRO A 221 26.91 23.63 -28.02
C PRO A 221 26.74 23.70 -26.49
N ARG A 222 25.60 24.23 -26.02
CA ARG A 222 25.25 24.32 -24.60
C ARG A 222 25.06 22.95 -23.95
N VAL A 223 24.72 21.92 -24.73
CA VAL A 223 24.48 20.57 -24.21
C VAL A 223 25.75 19.94 -23.66
N VAL A 224 26.93 20.38 -24.12
CA VAL A 224 28.25 19.84 -23.73
C VAL A 224 29.14 20.87 -23.03
N ASP A 225 28.60 22.06 -22.69
CA ASP A 225 29.38 23.14 -22.10
C ASP A 225 29.58 22.93 -20.60
N ASN A 226 30.78 22.48 -20.22
CA ASN A 226 31.17 22.23 -18.84
C ASN A 226 31.09 23.45 -17.89
N ASN A 227 30.85 24.66 -18.40
CA ASN A 227 30.62 25.85 -17.57
C ASN A 227 29.16 26.00 -17.12
N LEU A 228 28.26 25.11 -17.57
CA LEU A 228 26.85 25.08 -17.20
C LEU A 228 26.59 24.00 -16.15
N TYR A 229 25.44 24.11 -15.47
CA TYR A 229 25.02 23.13 -14.47
C TYR A 229 24.17 22.04 -15.12
N HIS A 230 24.73 20.83 -15.21
CA HIS A 230 24.09 19.68 -15.85
C HIS A 230 23.34 18.82 -14.84
N PHE A 231 22.07 18.56 -15.13
CA PHE A 231 21.20 17.66 -14.36
C PHE A 231 20.77 16.50 -15.25
N CYS A 232 20.79 15.29 -14.71
CA CYS A 232 20.29 14.11 -15.42
C CYS A 232 19.00 13.60 -14.76
N ILE A 233 17.95 13.41 -15.55
CA ILE A 233 16.65 12.93 -15.08
C ILE A 233 16.28 11.68 -15.87
N PHE A 234 16.10 10.56 -15.16
CA PHE A 234 15.65 9.31 -15.76
C PHE A 234 14.17 9.10 -15.44
N SER A 235 13.31 9.15 -16.46
CA SER A 235 11.87 8.95 -16.27
C SER A 235 11.15 8.70 -17.58
N ASP A 236 10.05 7.97 -17.51
CA ASP A 236 9.07 7.80 -18.59
C ASP A 236 7.77 8.60 -18.35
N ASN A 237 7.71 9.38 -17.25
CA ASN A 237 6.58 10.19 -16.85
C ASN A 237 6.79 11.66 -17.22
N VAL A 238 6.13 12.10 -18.29
CA VAL A 238 6.24 13.45 -18.87
C VAL A 238 5.91 14.53 -17.85
N LEU A 239 4.81 14.40 -17.11
CA LEU A 239 4.41 15.42 -16.14
C LEU A 239 5.35 15.48 -14.96
N ALA A 240 5.79 14.31 -14.47
CA ALA A 240 6.69 14.30 -13.34
C ALA A 240 8.02 14.97 -13.66
N THR A 241 8.57 14.65 -14.83
CA THR A 241 9.77 15.28 -15.36
C THR A 241 9.57 16.78 -15.54
N SER A 242 8.44 17.19 -16.14
CA SER A 242 8.13 18.60 -16.35
C SER A 242 8.03 19.39 -15.04
N VAL A 243 7.47 18.82 -13.97
CA VAL A 243 7.38 19.49 -12.68
C VAL A 243 8.75 19.60 -12.02
N VAL A 244 9.59 18.57 -12.10
CA VAL A 244 10.97 18.64 -11.59
C VAL A 244 11.75 19.74 -12.31
N VAL A 245 11.70 19.77 -13.64
CA VAL A 245 12.38 20.81 -14.44
C VAL A 245 11.83 22.19 -14.12
N ASN A 246 10.50 22.38 -14.16
CA ASN A 246 9.87 23.69 -13.95
C ASN A 246 10.07 24.23 -12.53
N SER A 247 10.02 23.35 -11.52
CA SER A 247 10.28 23.73 -10.13
C SER A 247 11.74 24.12 -9.93
N THR A 248 12.69 23.37 -10.50
CA THR A 248 14.12 23.70 -10.42
C THR A 248 14.40 25.06 -11.08
N ILE A 249 13.88 25.26 -12.29
CA ILE A 249 14.05 26.51 -13.05
C ILE A 249 13.41 27.70 -12.34
N SER A 250 12.22 27.52 -11.76
CA SER A 250 11.49 28.63 -11.14
C SER A 250 12.05 29.05 -9.79
N ASN A 251 12.83 28.18 -9.13
CA ASN A 251 13.51 28.50 -7.88
C ASN A 251 15.00 28.83 -8.07
N ALA A 252 15.52 28.83 -9.31
CA ALA A 252 16.92 29.14 -9.59
C ALA A 252 17.13 30.63 -9.90
N ASP A 253 18.22 31.21 -9.38
CA ASP A 253 18.61 32.60 -9.65
C ASP A 253 19.06 32.80 -11.11
N HIS A 254 19.67 31.78 -11.71
CA HIS A 254 20.21 31.83 -13.08
C HIS A 254 19.71 30.66 -13.95
N PRO A 255 18.43 30.64 -14.34
CA PRO A 255 17.83 29.51 -15.06
C PRO A 255 18.50 29.17 -16.40
N LYS A 256 19.07 30.18 -17.07
CA LYS A 256 19.80 29.99 -18.33
C LYS A 256 21.07 29.16 -18.17
N GLN A 257 21.66 29.10 -16.97
CA GLN A 257 22.85 28.29 -16.71
C GLN A 257 22.54 26.80 -16.50
N LEU A 258 21.26 26.42 -16.51
CA LEU A 258 20.84 25.04 -16.26
C LEU A 258 20.68 24.27 -17.57
N VAL A 259 21.19 23.04 -17.56
CA VAL A 259 21.06 22.06 -18.64
C VAL A 259 20.44 20.79 -18.06
N PHE A 260 19.34 20.33 -18.63
CA PHE A 260 18.66 19.11 -18.23
C PHE A 260 18.79 18.05 -19.32
N HIS A 261 19.42 16.91 -18.99
CA HIS A 261 19.46 15.71 -19.80
C HIS A 261 18.36 14.76 -19.31
N ILE A 262 17.29 14.63 -20.10
CA ILE A 262 16.14 13.79 -19.80
C ILE A 262 16.32 12.49 -20.55
N VAL A 263 16.57 11.42 -19.82
CA VAL A 263 16.75 10.07 -20.37
C VAL A 263 15.46 9.28 -20.19
N THR A 264 14.91 8.78 -21.29
CA THR A 264 13.65 8.04 -21.34
C THR A 264 13.76 6.79 -22.21
N ASN A 265 12.80 5.87 -22.11
CA ASN A 265 12.65 4.75 -23.05
C ASN A 265 12.10 5.20 -24.42
N GLY A 266 12.25 4.35 -25.44
CA GLY A 266 11.80 4.64 -26.81
C GLY A 266 10.29 4.89 -26.91
N ILE A 267 9.50 4.21 -26.06
CA ILE A 267 8.03 4.37 -26.03
C ILE A 267 7.62 5.78 -25.63
N SER A 268 8.34 6.43 -24.70
CA SER A 268 7.97 7.75 -24.18
C SER A 268 8.75 8.89 -24.83
N TYR A 269 9.78 8.57 -25.61
CA TYR A 269 10.67 9.53 -26.26
C TYR A 269 9.92 10.59 -27.07
N GLY A 270 9.02 10.18 -27.98
CA GLY A 270 8.25 11.11 -28.79
C GLY A 270 7.36 12.04 -27.96
N ALA A 271 6.75 11.53 -26.89
CA ALA A 271 5.93 12.33 -25.99
C ALA A 271 6.76 13.36 -25.21
N MET A 272 7.94 12.96 -24.71
CA MET A 272 8.89 13.85 -24.04
C MET A 272 9.37 14.95 -24.99
N GLN A 273 9.80 14.59 -26.20
CA GLN A 273 10.23 15.57 -27.22
C GLN A 273 9.13 16.59 -27.51
N ALA A 274 7.92 16.13 -27.84
CA ALA A 274 6.80 17.04 -28.12
C ALA A 274 6.50 17.98 -26.94
N TRP A 275 6.54 17.48 -25.70
CA TRP A 275 6.27 18.29 -24.52
C TRP A 275 7.34 19.37 -24.32
N PHE A 276 8.61 18.98 -24.28
CA PHE A 276 9.71 19.88 -23.95
C PHE A 276 10.03 20.88 -25.06
N LEU A 277 9.73 20.56 -26.32
CA LEU A 277 9.85 21.49 -27.45
C LEU A 277 8.67 22.46 -27.57
N SER A 278 7.49 22.06 -27.08
CA SER A 278 6.29 22.92 -27.13
C SER A 278 6.17 23.89 -25.94
N ASN A 279 7.03 23.77 -24.94
CA ASN A 279 6.99 24.58 -23.72
C ASN A 279 8.25 25.43 -23.60
N ASP A 280 8.10 26.63 -23.04
CA ASP A 280 9.23 27.49 -22.69
C ASP A 280 9.67 27.24 -21.25
N PHE A 281 10.98 27.18 -21.05
CA PHE A 281 11.64 26.87 -19.79
C PHE A 281 12.60 28.00 -19.39
N LYS A 282 12.20 29.25 -19.64
CA LYS A 282 12.94 30.48 -19.27
C LYS A 282 14.38 30.51 -19.77
N GLY A 283 14.63 29.87 -20.91
CA GLY A 283 15.96 29.78 -21.54
C GLY A 283 16.90 28.71 -20.97
N ALA A 284 16.44 27.84 -20.07
CA ALA A 284 17.19 26.63 -19.71
C ALA A 284 17.34 25.70 -20.94
N THR A 285 18.45 24.97 -21.01
CA THR A 285 18.68 24.00 -22.09
C THR A 285 18.12 22.64 -21.68
N ILE A 286 17.37 22.00 -22.56
CA ILE A 286 16.76 20.70 -22.30
C ILE A 286 17.09 19.79 -23.47
N GLU A 287 17.70 18.66 -23.16
CA GLU A 287 18.00 17.59 -24.09
C GLU A 287 17.19 16.37 -23.68
N VAL A 288 16.48 15.76 -24.63
CA VAL A 288 15.78 14.50 -24.42
C VAL A 288 16.54 13.41 -25.17
N GLN A 289 16.91 12.34 -24.47
CA GLN A 289 17.68 11.22 -24.99
C GLN A 289 16.91 9.91 -24.81
N ASN A 290 17.03 9.01 -25.78
CA ASN A 290 16.54 7.65 -25.68
C ASN A 290 17.64 6.74 -25.10
N VAL A 291 17.35 6.07 -23.98
CA VAL A 291 18.28 5.15 -23.34
C VAL A 291 18.71 3.99 -24.25
N GLU A 292 17.84 3.58 -25.17
CA GLU A 292 18.11 2.49 -26.12
C GLU A 292 19.19 2.87 -27.15
N GLU A 293 19.47 4.16 -27.32
CA GLU A 293 20.53 4.67 -28.21
C GLU A 293 21.91 4.71 -27.53
N PHE A 294 21.99 4.42 -26.22
CA PHE A 294 23.25 4.45 -25.49
C PHE A 294 24.06 3.18 -25.77
N SER A 295 24.84 3.21 -26.85
CA SER A 295 25.72 2.12 -27.24
C SER A 295 26.75 1.75 -26.16
N TRP A 296 27.11 2.70 -25.30
CA TRP A 296 28.00 2.50 -24.16
C TRP A 296 27.31 1.87 -22.96
N LEU A 297 25.98 1.95 -22.80
CA LEU A 297 25.29 1.36 -21.65
C LEU A 297 25.01 -0.13 -21.90
N ASN A 298 26.10 -0.87 -22.11
CA ASN A 298 26.10 -2.30 -22.37
C ASN A 298 26.94 -3.03 -21.28
N ALA A 299 26.88 -4.36 -21.28
CA ALA A 299 27.58 -5.18 -20.30
C ALA A 299 29.13 -5.07 -20.35
N SER A 300 29.72 -4.50 -21.41
CA SER A 300 31.18 -4.34 -21.49
C SER A 300 31.69 -3.06 -20.82
N TYR A 301 30.87 -2.01 -20.71
CA TYR A 301 31.27 -0.72 -20.14
C TYR A 301 30.72 -0.47 -18.73
N ALA A 302 29.52 -0.96 -18.41
CA ALA A 302 28.91 -0.78 -17.09
C ALA A 302 28.98 -2.10 -16.28
N PRO A 303 29.87 -2.21 -15.26
CA PRO A 303 29.99 -3.42 -14.44
C PRO A 303 28.68 -3.81 -13.75
N VAL A 304 27.82 -2.83 -13.43
CA VAL A 304 26.48 -3.07 -12.89
C VAL A 304 25.57 -3.74 -13.92
N VAL A 305 25.59 -3.35 -15.19
CA VAL A 305 24.83 -4.02 -16.25
C VAL A 305 25.33 -5.44 -16.46
N LYS A 306 26.66 -5.64 -16.36
CA LYS A 306 27.25 -6.98 -16.37
C LYS A 306 26.81 -7.83 -15.18
N GLN A 307 26.79 -7.27 -13.97
CA GLN A 307 26.28 -7.95 -12.77
C GLN A 307 24.78 -8.24 -12.87
N LEU A 308 23.98 -7.35 -13.47
CA LEU A 308 22.56 -7.60 -13.76
C LEU A 308 22.34 -8.68 -14.84
N HIS A 309 23.34 -9.01 -15.63
CA HIS A 309 23.28 -10.10 -16.62
C HIS A 309 23.97 -11.38 -16.13
N ASP A 310 24.67 -11.32 -15.01
CA ASP A 310 25.34 -12.45 -14.39
C ASP A 310 24.36 -13.09 -13.39
N GLU A 311 23.88 -14.30 -13.69
CA GLU A 311 22.92 -15.01 -12.83
C GLU A 311 23.50 -15.28 -11.42
N ASP A 312 24.82 -15.25 -11.28
CA ASP A 312 25.52 -15.40 -10.00
C ASP A 312 25.70 -14.08 -9.22
N SER A 313 25.19 -12.95 -9.71
CA SER A 313 25.34 -11.69 -8.98
C SER A 313 24.50 -11.66 -7.72
N ARG A 314 25.14 -11.29 -6.60
CA ARG A 314 24.46 -11.15 -5.30
C ARG A 314 23.26 -10.22 -5.39
N PHE A 315 23.29 -9.21 -6.25
CA PHE A 315 22.18 -8.28 -6.44
C PHE A 315 20.94 -8.96 -7.04
N ILE A 316 21.11 -9.78 -8.08
CA ILE A 316 20.01 -10.55 -8.67
C ILE A 316 19.54 -11.63 -7.71
N ILE A 317 20.47 -12.39 -7.11
CA ILE A 317 20.13 -13.40 -6.10
C ILE A 317 19.31 -12.78 -4.96
N PHE A 318 19.70 -11.62 -4.47
CA PHE A 318 18.96 -10.91 -3.41
C PHE A 318 17.61 -10.37 -3.88
N GLN A 319 17.48 -9.93 -5.14
CA GLN A 319 16.17 -9.54 -5.69
C GLN A 319 15.25 -10.75 -5.91
N GLU A 320 15.75 -11.86 -6.42
CA GLU A 320 14.99 -13.10 -6.61
C GLU A 320 14.57 -13.72 -5.28
N GLN A 321 15.46 -13.75 -4.28
CA GLN A 321 15.14 -14.19 -2.93
C GLN A 321 14.11 -13.27 -2.25
N ASN A 322 13.99 -12.02 -2.70
CA ASN A 322 12.99 -11.07 -2.24
C ASN A 322 11.81 -10.93 -3.21
N ALA A 323 11.59 -11.88 -4.13
CA ALA A 323 10.51 -11.82 -5.12
C ALA A 323 9.12 -11.75 -4.49
N ASP A 324 8.95 -12.31 -3.29
CA ASP A 324 7.73 -12.25 -2.47
C ASP A 324 7.71 -11.06 -1.48
N GLN A 325 8.72 -10.17 -1.55
CA GLN A 325 8.92 -9.03 -0.66
C GLN A 325 9.05 -9.39 0.84
N THR A 326 9.44 -10.64 1.16
CA THR A 326 9.60 -11.09 2.55
C THR A 326 10.88 -10.58 3.22
N LEU A 327 11.94 -10.32 2.46
CA LEU A 327 13.22 -9.83 2.98
C LEU A 327 13.23 -8.31 3.19
N TRP A 328 12.69 -7.53 2.25
CA TRP A 328 12.53 -6.08 2.40
C TRP A 328 11.46 -5.46 1.49
N LYS A 329 10.86 -4.36 1.97
CA LYS A 329 9.78 -3.63 1.27
C LYS A 329 10.25 -2.45 0.41
N LEU A 330 11.51 -2.01 0.52
CA LEU A 330 12.00 -0.74 -0.05
C LEU A 330 12.64 -0.85 -1.46
N GLY A 331 12.39 -1.94 -2.19
CA GLY A 331 12.94 -2.11 -3.56
C GLY A 331 14.47 -2.21 -3.57
N THR A 332 15.13 -1.39 -4.40
CA THR A 332 16.60 -1.44 -4.63
C THR A 332 17.43 -0.72 -3.57
N LEU A 333 16.81 0.02 -2.64
CA LEU A 333 17.54 0.77 -1.61
C LEU A 333 18.32 -0.13 -0.63
N PRO A 334 17.75 -1.22 -0.07
CA PRO A 334 18.50 -2.13 0.80
C PRO A 334 19.73 -2.76 0.13
N PRO A 335 19.67 -3.33 -1.10
CA PRO A 335 20.86 -3.85 -1.75
C PRO A 335 21.88 -2.75 -2.12
N ALA A 336 21.44 -1.52 -2.42
CA ALA A 336 22.37 -0.40 -2.64
C ALA A 336 23.12 -0.03 -1.35
N LEU A 337 22.42 0.10 -0.21
CA LEU A 337 23.06 0.38 1.08
C LEU A 337 24.04 -0.71 1.51
N LEU A 338 23.76 -1.97 1.19
CA LEU A 338 24.69 -3.08 1.41
C LEU A 338 25.93 -2.99 0.51
N ALA A 339 25.75 -2.66 -0.77
CA ALA A 339 26.85 -2.50 -1.71
C ALA A 339 27.79 -1.35 -1.36
N PHE A 340 27.27 -0.29 -0.71
CA PHE A 340 28.02 0.89 -0.29
C PHE A 340 28.22 0.98 1.23
N TYR A 341 28.07 -0.12 1.95
CA TYR A 341 28.20 -0.13 3.41
C TYR A 341 29.58 0.39 3.85
N GLY A 342 29.58 1.42 4.70
CA GLY A 342 30.80 2.09 5.17
C GLY A 342 31.39 3.12 4.20
N LEU A 343 30.74 3.37 3.05
CA LEU A 343 31.12 4.38 2.05
C LEU A 343 30.09 5.50 1.91
N THR A 344 29.04 5.50 2.74
CA THR A 344 27.95 6.49 2.72
C THR A 344 28.09 7.50 3.85
N GLU A 345 27.88 8.78 3.54
CA GLU A 345 27.79 9.86 4.53
C GLU A 345 26.34 10.31 4.72
N PRO A 346 25.89 10.58 5.96
CA PRO A 346 24.54 11.08 6.19
C PRO A 346 24.40 12.52 5.71
N LEU A 347 23.39 12.79 4.88
CA LEU A 347 22.99 14.14 4.51
C LEU A 347 22.04 14.73 5.56
N ASP A 348 22.14 16.04 5.80
CA ASP A 348 21.13 16.74 6.59
C ASP A 348 19.76 16.54 5.93
N ARG A 349 18.76 16.20 6.75
CA ARG A 349 17.40 15.87 6.28
C ARG A 349 16.75 17.00 5.48
N ARG A 350 17.18 18.25 5.64
CA ARG A 350 16.71 19.39 4.83
C ARG A 350 17.15 19.30 3.37
N TRP A 351 18.23 18.60 3.05
CA TRP A 351 18.61 18.37 1.65
C TRP A 351 17.58 17.50 0.92
N HIS A 352 16.94 16.56 1.62
CA HIS A 352 16.02 15.61 1.02
C HIS A 352 14.92 15.19 2.00
N VAL A 353 13.75 15.83 1.89
CA VAL A 353 12.57 15.50 2.67
C VAL A 353 11.73 14.46 1.93
N LEU A 354 11.81 13.22 2.39
CA LEU A 354 11.00 12.10 1.93
C LEU A 354 9.71 11.95 2.75
N GLY A 355 8.76 11.23 2.17
CA GLY A 355 7.53 10.76 2.83
C GLY A 355 6.25 11.34 2.23
N LEU A 356 6.32 12.26 1.28
CA LEU A 356 5.13 13.00 0.81
C LEU A 356 4.12 12.12 0.06
N GLY A 357 4.44 10.87 -0.25
CA GLY A 357 3.52 9.89 -0.85
C GLY A 357 2.98 8.84 0.14
N TYR A 358 3.21 8.97 1.45
CA TYR A 358 2.61 8.08 2.46
C TYR A 358 2.48 8.66 3.88
N ASP A 359 3.30 9.65 4.26
CA ASP A 359 3.32 10.25 5.58
C ASP A 359 2.46 11.53 5.61
N MET A 360 1.34 11.48 6.32
CA MET A 360 0.41 12.61 6.43
C MET A 360 0.89 13.72 7.39
N ASN A 361 1.93 13.47 8.19
CA ASN A 361 2.28 14.28 9.36
C ASN A 361 3.68 14.91 9.26
N ILE A 362 4.18 15.15 8.05
CA ILE A 362 5.44 15.87 7.85
C ILE A 362 5.24 17.34 8.29
N ASP A 363 6.16 17.84 9.10
CA ASP A 363 6.17 19.23 9.56
C ASP A 363 6.32 20.19 8.36
N ASN A 364 5.43 21.19 8.29
CA ASN A 364 5.49 22.23 7.26
C ASN A 364 6.81 23.00 7.29
N ARG A 365 7.38 23.24 8.48
CA ARG A 365 8.67 23.96 8.59
C ARG A 365 9.80 23.18 7.92
N LEU A 366 9.75 21.85 8.01
CA LEU A 366 10.72 20.98 7.35
C LEU A 366 10.51 21.00 5.83
N ILE A 367 9.26 21.00 5.36
CA ILE A 367 8.93 21.12 3.92
C ILE A 367 9.40 22.45 3.36
N GLU A 368 9.18 23.56 4.08
CA GLU A 368 9.54 24.91 3.67
C GLU A 368 11.06 25.15 3.61
N SER A 369 11.81 24.51 4.50
CA SER A 369 13.28 24.59 4.53
C SER A 369 13.98 23.52 3.69
N ALA A 370 13.22 22.68 2.99
CA ALA A 370 13.78 21.59 2.20
C ALA A 370 14.39 22.10 0.89
N ALA A 371 15.57 21.58 0.53
CA ALA A 371 16.12 21.75 -0.82
C ALA A 371 15.35 20.90 -1.84
N VAL A 372 15.02 19.66 -1.48
CA VAL A 372 14.24 18.73 -2.31
C VAL A 372 13.17 18.05 -1.48
N ILE A 373 11.93 18.06 -1.98
CA ILE A 373 10.82 17.27 -1.45
C ILE A 373 10.56 16.06 -2.35
N HIS A 374 10.33 14.90 -1.75
CA HIS A 374 10.17 13.64 -2.46
C HIS A 374 8.82 12.99 -2.14
N PHE A 375 7.99 12.88 -3.18
CA PHE A 375 6.74 12.11 -3.19
C PHE A 375 7.00 10.61 -3.35
N ASN A 376 7.88 10.01 -2.52
CA ASN A 376 8.07 8.56 -2.48
C ASN A 376 6.88 7.87 -1.79
N GLY A 377 6.61 6.62 -2.17
CA GLY A 377 5.41 5.89 -1.77
C GLY A 377 4.30 5.93 -2.83
N ASN A 378 3.12 5.46 -2.42
CA ASN A 378 2.04 5.10 -3.35
C ASN A 378 1.10 6.27 -3.69
N MET A 379 1.00 7.28 -2.81
CA MET A 379 0.07 8.41 -2.98
C MET A 379 0.71 9.54 -3.79
N LYS A 380 1.07 9.26 -5.05
CA LYS A 380 1.71 10.23 -5.95
C LYS A 380 0.79 11.43 -6.25
N PRO A 381 1.33 12.65 -6.41
CA PRO A 381 0.53 13.87 -6.53
C PRO A 381 -0.38 13.92 -7.76
N TRP A 382 -0.05 13.18 -8.82
CA TRP A 382 -0.89 13.05 -10.02
C TRP A 382 -2.02 12.02 -9.90
N LEU A 383 -2.16 11.34 -8.76
CA LEU A 383 -3.21 10.35 -8.51
C LEU A 383 -4.39 10.96 -7.74
N LYS A 384 -5.57 10.36 -7.90
CA LYS A 384 -6.76 10.75 -7.11
C LYS A 384 -6.52 10.61 -5.61
N LEU A 385 -5.84 9.53 -5.21
CA LEU A 385 -5.51 9.18 -3.82
C LEU A 385 -4.35 10.00 -3.23
N ALA A 386 -3.80 10.99 -3.93
CA ALA A 386 -2.71 11.78 -3.37
C ALA A 386 -3.13 12.52 -2.10
N ILE A 387 -2.18 12.67 -1.17
CA ILE A 387 -2.38 13.38 0.09
C ILE A 387 -2.71 14.85 -0.21
N GLY A 388 -3.93 15.27 0.12
CA GLY A 388 -4.49 16.56 -0.27
C GLY A 388 -3.63 17.76 0.15
N ARG A 389 -3.05 17.74 1.35
CA ARG A 389 -2.19 18.84 1.84
C ARG A 389 -0.90 19.05 1.03
N TYR A 390 -0.39 18.02 0.35
CA TYR A 390 0.85 18.13 -0.44
C TYR A 390 0.59 18.37 -1.93
N LYS A 391 -0.64 18.17 -2.43
CA LYS A 391 -1.00 18.43 -3.84
C LYS A 391 -0.64 19.84 -4.31
N PRO A 392 -0.88 20.93 -3.54
CA PRO A 392 -0.53 22.27 -3.98
C PRO A 392 0.97 22.47 -4.25
N LEU A 393 1.83 21.70 -3.56
CA LEU A 393 3.28 21.78 -3.76
C LEU A 393 3.69 21.35 -5.18
N TRP A 394 2.91 20.44 -5.76
CA TRP A 394 3.07 19.90 -7.11
C TRP A 394 2.31 20.73 -8.17
N GLU A 395 1.03 20.99 -7.91
CA GLU A 395 0.12 21.60 -8.87
C GLU A 395 0.55 23.00 -9.30
N ARG A 396 1.22 23.77 -8.44
CA ARG A 396 1.74 25.10 -8.79
C ARG A 396 2.75 25.11 -9.94
N TYR A 397 3.38 23.97 -10.23
CA TYR A 397 4.33 23.83 -11.33
C TYR A 397 3.71 23.19 -12.58
N ILE A 398 2.42 22.86 -12.53
CA ILE A 398 1.65 22.38 -13.67
C ILE A 398 0.84 23.54 -14.25
N ASN A 399 1.07 23.83 -15.53
CA ASN A 399 0.22 24.76 -16.26
C ASN A 399 -1.11 24.08 -16.64
N GLN A 400 -2.12 24.13 -15.76
CA GLN A 400 -3.45 23.54 -16.01
C GLN A 400 -4.18 24.17 -17.21
N SER A 401 -3.78 25.37 -17.63
CA SER A 401 -4.34 26.04 -18.81
C SER A 401 -3.78 25.52 -20.15
N HIS A 402 -2.76 24.64 -20.10
CA HIS A 402 -2.09 24.11 -21.28
C HIS A 402 -3.07 23.33 -22.18
N PRO A 403 -3.03 23.49 -23.51
CA PRO A 403 -3.96 22.85 -24.45
C PRO A 403 -4.13 21.34 -24.26
N TYR A 404 -3.03 20.63 -23.98
CA TYR A 404 -3.10 19.18 -23.73
C TYR A 404 -3.82 18.78 -22.43
N PHE A 405 -3.96 19.65 -21.44
CA PHE A 405 -4.75 19.37 -20.23
C PHE A 405 -6.24 19.59 -20.45
N LYS A 406 -6.63 20.59 -21.25
CA LYS A 406 -8.04 20.89 -21.58
C LYS A 406 -8.74 19.77 -22.36
N ILE A 407 -7.98 18.90 -23.02
CA ILE A 407 -8.51 17.78 -23.82
C ILE A 407 -8.72 16.52 -22.95
N VAL A 408 -8.17 16.53 -21.73
CA VAL A 408 -7.95 15.32 -20.91
C VAL A 408 -8.67 15.39 -19.55
N SER A 409 -9.01 16.60 -19.09
CA SER A 409 -9.97 16.86 -17.99
C SER A 409 -11.40 16.72 -18.49
#